data_AF-A0A1F8DTD7-F1
#
_entry.id   AF-A0A1F8DTD7-F1
#
_cell.length_a   1.000
_cell.length_b   1.000
_cell.length_c   1.000
_cell.angle_alpha   90.00
_cell.angle_beta   90.00
_cell.angle_gamma   90.00
#
_symmetry.space_group_name_H-M   'P 1'
#
loop_
_entity.id
_entity.type
_entity.pdbx_description
1 polymer ?
#
loop_
_entity_poly.entity_id
_entity_poly.type
_entity_poly.pdbx_seq_one_letter_code
_entity_poly.pdbx_strand_id
1 'polypeptide(L)'
;MAFELWDAVAYLALTLIIVGVFWERGRNFLFAAGSVILAAYAWFFLNNTLFAILQALIIVSAILAIEKVSKIRTATILIALTVIAYILLILSNSITDIWSLLGSFGLIGIAFGLVVLPARWGFILMAIGGVLLTIYSVAVSAIVFLLLNIFFSIANIVNYVRRRAG
;
A
#
# COMPACT_ATOMS: atom_id res chain seq x y z
N MET A 1 25.69 -10.58 -0.74
CA MET A 1 24.87 -11.81 -0.80
C MET A 1 23.49 -11.67 -0.17
N ALA A 2 23.30 -11.65 1.16
CA ALA A 2 21.92 -11.56 1.73
C ALA A 2 21.19 -10.24 1.39
N PHE A 3 21.94 -9.13 1.33
CA PHE A 3 21.42 -7.81 0.96
C PHE A 3 20.91 -7.78 -0.49
N GLU A 4 21.73 -8.26 -1.43
CA GLU A 4 21.38 -8.34 -2.86
C GLU A 4 20.18 -9.27 -3.13
N LEU A 5 20.02 -10.32 -2.32
CA LEU A 5 18.88 -11.23 -2.45
C LEU A 5 17.56 -10.54 -2.06
N TRP A 6 17.55 -9.78 -0.96
CA TRP A 6 16.36 -9.05 -0.53
C TRP A 6 15.94 -7.97 -1.53
N ASP A 7 16.90 -7.25 -2.10
CA ASP A 7 16.62 -6.29 -3.16
C ASP A 7 16.01 -6.96 -4.39
N ALA A 8 16.61 -8.05 -4.88
CA ALA A 8 16.08 -8.81 -6.02
C ALA A 8 14.66 -9.31 -5.77
N VAL A 9 14.40 -9.83 -4.57
CA VAL A 9 13.08 -10.30 -4.14
C VAL A 9 12.07 -9.15 -4.06
N ALA A 10 12.48 -7.98 -3.60
CA ALA A 10 11.63 -6.79 -3.54
C ALA A 10 11.30 -6.23 -4.95
N TYR A 11 12.25 -6.24 -5.88
CA TYR A 11 11.99 -5.89 -7.29
C TYR A 11 11.09 -6.91 -8.00
N LEU A 12 11.22 -8.20 -7.67
CA LEU A 12 10.27 -9.22 -8.13
C LEU A 12 8.86 -8.90 -7.62
N ALA A 13 8.72 -8.55 -6.34
CA ALA A 13 7.43 -8.18 -5.74
C ALA A 13 6.81 -6.95 -6.41
N LEU A 14 7.61 -5.92 -6.69
CA LEU A 14 7.19 -4.77 -7.48
C LEU A 14 6.67 -5.19 -8.86
N THR A 15 7.39 -6.09 -9.53
CA THR A 15 7.00 -6.61 -10.84
C THR A 15 5.68 -7.37 -10.78
N LEU A 16 5.47 -8.21 -9.77
CA LEU A 16 4.20 -8.93 -9.56
C LEU A 16 3.03 -7.96 -9.42
N ILE A 17 3.20 -6.88 -8.64
CA ILE A 17 2.17 -5.85 -8.47
C ILE A 17 1.91 -5.12 -9.79
N ILE A 18 2.95 -4.72 -10.52
CA ILE A 18 2.78 -4.04 -11.82
C ILE A 18 2.05 -4.96 -12.82
N VAL A 19 2.45 -6.22 -12.93
CA VAL A 19 1.77 -7.21 -13.80
C VAL A 19 0.32 -7.41 -13.37
N GLY A 20 0.05 -7.45 -12.06
CA GLY A 20 -1.31 -7.54 -11.52
C GLY A 20 -2.22 -6.40 -11.97
N VAL A 21 -1.69 -5.19 -12.18
CA VAL A 21 -2.48 -4.07 -12.72
C VAL A 21 -2.98 -4.35 -14.14
N PHE A 22 -2.19 -5.03 -14.97
CA PHE A 22 -2.54 -5.34 -16.35
C PHE A 22 -3.32 -6.65 -16.50
N TRP A 23 -3.26 -7.55 -15.51
CA TRP A 23 -3.92 -8.85 -15.56
C TRP A 23 -5.13 -8.95 -14.63
N GLU A 24 -6.31 -8.63 -15.16
CA GLU A 24 -7.55 -8.54 -14.37
C GLU A 24 -7.92 -9.84 -13.63
N ARG A 25 -7.74 -11.01 -14.26
CA ARG A 25 -8.11 -12.31 -13.67
C ARG A 25 -7.24 -12.68 -12.46
N GLY A 26 -5.95 -12.35 -12.51
CA GLY A 26 -4.97 -12.69 -11.47
C GLY A 26 -4.64 -11.55 -10.51
N ARG A 27 -5.19 -10.35 -10.73
CA ARG A 27 -4.79 -9.10 -10.05
C ARG A 27 -4.69 -9.23 -8.53
N ASN A 28 -5.76 -9.68 -7.89
CA ASN A 28 -5.82 -9.70 -6.42
C ASN A 28 -4.82 -10.70 -5.84
N PHE A 29 -4.60 -11.83 -6.51
CA PHE A 29 -3.58 -12.81 -6.11
C PHE A 29 -2.17 -12.25 -6.24
N LEU A 30 -1.85 -11.62 -7.38
CA LEU A 30 -0.55 -10.99 -7.59
C LEU A 30 -0.28 -9.83 -6.63
N PHE A 31 -1.31 -9.04 -6.30
CA PHE A 31 -1.21 -7.99 -5.30
C PHE A 31 -0.95 -8.58 -3.91
N ALA A 32 -1.70 -9.62 -3.52
CA ALA A 32 -1.47 -10.28 -2.23
C ALA A 32 -0.04 -10.86 -2.15
N ALA A 33 0.40 -11.61 -3.17
CA ALA A 33 1.73 -12.22 -3.19
C ALA A 33 2.84 -11.17 -3.16
N GLY A 34 2.74 -10.12 -4.00
CA GLY A 34 3.70 -9.02 -4.01
C GLY A 34 3.73 -8.28 -2.66
N SER A 35 2.57 -7.98 -2.07
CA SER A 35 2.50 -7.30 -0.78
C SER A 35 3.01 -8.15 0.38
N VAL A 36 2.84 -9.48 0.37
CA VAL A 36 3.47 -10.38 1.37
C VAL A 36 4.98 -10.24 1.33
N ILE A 37 5.57 -10.28 0.13
CA ILE A 37 7.01 -10.15 -0.04
C ILE A 37 7.48 -8.76 0.41
N LEU A 38 6.77 -7.70 0.04
CA LEU A 38 7.11 -6.34 0.44
C LEU A 38 6.93 -6.10 1.95
N ALA A 39 5.95 -6.75 2.60
CA ALA A 39 5.78 -6.69 4.05
C ALA A 39 6.99 -7.31 4.75
N ALA A 40 7.42 -8.49 4.30
CA ALA A 40 8.61 -9.15 4.83
C ALA A 40 9.88 -8.32 4.58
N TYR A 41 10.04 -7.77 3.39
CA TYR A 41 11.15 -6.88 3.05
C TYR A 41 11.17 -5.61 3.93
N ALA A 42 10.01 -4.95 4.11
CA ALA A 42 9.91 -3.78 4.97
C ALA A 42 10.25 -4.10 6.43
N TRP A 43 9.78 -5.25 6.94
CA TRP A 43 9.97 -5.63 8.33
C TRP A 43 11.40 -6.10 8.62
N PHE A 44 11.89 -7.10 7.88
CA PHE A 44 13.17 -7.76 8.20
C PHE A 44 14.39 -7.02 7.66
N PHE A 45 14.25 -6.30 6.55
CA PHE A 45 15.38 -5.67 5.88
C PHE A 45 15.43 -4.16 6.09
N LEU A 46 14.33 -3.46 5.79
CA LEU A 46 14.28 -2.00 5.98
C LEU A 46 14.05 -1.60 7.44
N ASN A 47 13.63 -2.52 8.30
CA ASN A 47 13.20 -2.23 9.68
C ASN A 47 12.18 -1.08 9.73
N ASN A 48 11.27 -1.03 8.75
CA ASN A 48 10.29 0.03 8.59
C ASN A 48 8.87 -0.49 8.85
N THR A 49 8.42 -0.29 10.09
CA THR A 49 7.10 -0.70 10.57
C THR A 49 5.96 -0.10 9.76
N LEU A 50 6.10 1.14 9.29
CA LEU A 50 5.07 1.85 8.53
C LEU A 50 4.79 1.16 7.20
N PHE A 51 5.83 0.86 6.43
CA PHE A 51 5.66 0.11 5.18
C PHE A 51 5.19 -1.32 5.43
N ALA A 52 5.67 -1.99 6.48
CA ALA A 52 5.22 -3.33 6.81
C ALA A 52 3.70 -3.37 7.09
N ILE A 53 3.21 -2.43 7.90
CA ILE A 53 1.78 -2.31 8.22
C ILE A 53 0.96 -1.93 6.98
N LEU A 54 1.43 -1.00 6.15
CA LEU A 54 0.74 -0.66 4.91
C LEU A 54 0.57 -1.90 4.01
N GLN A 55 1.63 -2.68 3.83
CA GLN A 55 1.56 -3.90 3.04
C GLN A 55 0.63 -4.94 3.67
N ALA A 56 0.61 -5.07 5.01
CA ALA A 56 -0.36 -5.92 5.70
C ALA A 56 -1.82 -5.53 5.41
N LEU A 57 -2.14 -4.23 5.40
CA LEU A 57 -3.48 -3.75 5.04
C LEU A 57 -3.83 -4.06 3.58
N ILE A 58 -2.87 -3.96 2.66
CA ILE A 58 -3.06 -4.31 1.25
C ILE A 58 -3.29 -5.82 1.09
N ILE A 59 -2.54 -6.66 1.81
CA ILE A 59 -2.72 -8.13 1.83
C ILE A 59 -4.14 -8.46 2.27
N VAL A 60 -4.60 -7.89 3.39
CA VAL A 60 -5.96 -8.14 3.89
C VAL A 60 -7.01 -7.69 2.87
N SER A 61 -6.85 -6.50 2.28
CA SER A 61 -7.75 -6.00 1.23
C SER A 61 -7.83 -6.95 0.03
N ALA A 62 -6.68 -7.45 -0.42
CA ALA A 62 -6.60 -8.39 -1.54
C ALA A 62 -7.25 -9.75 -1.21
N ILE A 63 -7.00 -10.29 -0.01
CA ILE A 63 -7.63 -11.55 0.46
C ILE A 63 -9.15 -11.40 0.54
N LEU A 64 -9.65 -10.32 1.14
CA LEU A 64 -11.09 -10.07 1.22
C LEU A 64 -11.74 -9.98 -0.17
N ALA A 65 -11.01 -9.44 -1.15
CA ALA A 65 -11.47 -9.40 -2.54
C ALA A 65 -11.44 -10.78 -3.24
N ILE A 66 -10.46 -11.64 -2.93
CA ILE A 66 -10.40 -13.04 -3.41
C ILE A 66 -11.56 -13.85 -2.85
N GLU A 67 -11.83 -13.73 -1.55
CA GLU A 67 -12.91 -14.40 -0.83
C GLU A 67 -14.31 -13.82 -1.15
N LYS A 68 -14.38 -12.80 -2.03
CA LYS A 68 -15.63 -12.15 -2.45
C LYS A 68 -16.46 -11.64 -1.26
N VAL A 69 -15.79 -11.16 -0.21
CA VAL A 69 -16.44 -10.58 0.97
C VAL A 69 -17.24 -9.34 0.56
N SER A 70 -18.42 -9.16 1.17
CA SER A 70 -19.28 -8.02 0.84
C SER A 70 -18.58 -6.69 1.12
N LYS A 71 -18.84 -5.70 0.26
CA LYS A 71 -18.18 -4.39 0.33
C LYS A 71 -18.28 -3.73 1.71
N ILE A 72 -19.44 -3.83 2.35
CA ILE A 72 -19.68 -3.26 3.69
C ILE A 72 -18.76 -3.93 4.72
N ARG A 73 -18.69 -5.27 4.70
CA ARG A 73 -17.81 -6.02 5.61
C ARG A 73 -16.34 -5.70 5.36
N THR A 74 -15.92 -5.63 4.10
CA THR A 74 -14.56 -5.25 3.72
C THR A 74 -14.21 -3.86 4.25
N ALA A 75 -15.10 -2.88 4.08
CA ALA A 75 -14.92 -1.54 4.62
C ALA A 75 -14.79 -1.54 6.16
N THR A 76 -15.68 -2.23 6.86
CA THR A 76 -15.64 -2.32 8.33
C THR A 76 -14.33 -2.95 8.82
N ILE A 77 -13.89 -4.05 8.20
CA ILE A 77 -12.63 -4.72 8.56
C ILE A 77 -11.44 -3.79 8.31
N LEU A 78 -11.37 -3.14 7.15
CA LEU A 78 -10.24 -2.26 6.82
C LEU A 78 -10.21 -1.02 7.73
N ILE A 79 -11.35 -0.42 8.06
CA ILE A 79 -11.40 0.70 9.03
C ILE A 79 -10.86 0.24 10.39
N ALA A 80 -11.38 -0.88 10.92
CA ALA A 80 -10.96 -1.39 12.22
C ALA A 80 -9.45 -1.70 12.25
N LEU A 81 -8.95 -2.38 11.21
CA LEU A 81 -7.52 -2.69 11.09
C LEU A 81 -6.67 -1.44 10.92
N THR A 82 -7.15 -0.41 10.22
CA THR A 82 -6.43 0.85 10.07
C THR A 82 -6.31 1.59 11.40
N VAL A 83 -7.37 1.59 12.21
CA VAL A 83 -7.32 2.18 13.56
C VAL A 83 -6.33 1.42 14.44
N ILE A 84 -6.39 0.08 14.44
CA ILE A 84 -5.44 -0.76 15.19
C ILE A 84 -4.01 -0.53 14.72
N ALA A 85 -3.79 -0.52 13.40
CA ALA A 85 -2.50 -0.22 12.78
C ALA A 85 -1.93 1.13 13.22
N TYR A 86 -2.76 2.17 13.26
CA TYR A 86 -2.33 3.50 13.68
C TYR A 86 -1.97 3.54 15.17
N ILE A 87 -2.74 2.87 16.03
CA ILE A 87 -2.40 2.70 17.45
C ILE A 87 -1.04 1.99 17.59
N LEU A 88 -0.82 0.91 16.85
CA LEU A 88 0.46 0.18 16.87
C LEU A 88 1.64 1.03 16.40
N LEU A 89 1.45 1.91 15.42
CA LEU A 89 2.49 2.85 14.99
C LEU A 89 2.89 3.83 16.09
N ILE A 90 1.91 4.30 16.88
CA ILE A 90 2.18 5.18 18.04
C ILE A 90 2.89 4.40 19.15
N LEU A 91 2.37 3.21 19.52
CA LEU A 91 2.92 2.41 20.61
C LEU A 91 4.33 1.88 20.33
N SER A 92 4.64 1.63 19.05
CA SER A 92 5.99 1.21 18.62
C SER A 92 6.96 2.37 18.44
N ASN A 93 6.53 3.61 18.71
CA ASN A 93 7.32 4.81 18.47
C ASN A 93 7.83 4.89 17.02
N SER A 94 6.99 4.49 16.06
CA SER A 94 7.32 4.53 14.62
C SER A 94 7.04 5.89 13.98
N ILE A 95 6.37 6.79 14.70
CA ILE A 95 6.08 8.17 14.28
C ILE A 95 6.85 9.13 15.20
N THR A 96 8.11 9.40 14.85
CA THR A 96 9.05 10.16 15.69
C THR A 96 9.45 11.51 15.09
N ASP A 97 9.21 11.70 13.81
CA ASP A 97 9.62 12.90 13.07
C ASP A 97 8.55 13.31 12.03
N ILE A 98 8.80 14.43 11.36
CA ILE A 98 7.86 14.94 10.35
C ILE A 98 7.72 14.01 9.14
N TRP A 99 8.76 13.23 8.81
CA TRP A 99 8.76 12.34 7.65
C TRP A 99 7.90 11.10 7.91
N SER A 100 8.07 10.46 9.06
CA SER A 100 7.25 9.35 9.54
C SER A 100 5.80 9.79 9.78
N LEU A 101 5.57 11.02 10.23
CA LEU A 101 4.23 11.61 10.29
C LEU A 101 3.60 11.73 8.90
N LEU A 102 4.31 12.27 7.91
CA LEU A 102 3.85 12.33 6.51
C LEU A 102 3.56 10.93 5.95
N GLY A 103 4.45 9.97 6.20
CA GLY A 103 4.23 8.56 5.82
C GLY A 103 2.95 8.00 6.44
N SER A 104 2.64 8.35 7.69
CA SER A 104 1.48 7.83 8.40
C SER A 104 0.17 8.38 7.82
N PHE A 105 0.15 9.66 7.41
CA PHE A 105 -0.96 10.22 6.63
C PHE A 105 -1.06 9.58 5.25
N GLY A 106 0.06 9.21 4.65
CA GLY A 106 0.09 8.43 3.41
C GLY A 106 -0.61 7.07 3.55
N LEU A 107 -0.30 6.34 4.63
CA LEU A 107 -0.96 5.07 4.97
C LEU A 107 -2.47 5.26 5.18
N ILE A 108 -2.87 6.26 5.96
CA ILE A 108 -4.28 6.63 6.17
C ILE A 108 -4.97 6.90 4.83
N GLY A 109 -4.36 7.70 3.95
CA GLY A 109 -4.90 8.03 2.64
C GLY A 109 -5.16 6.79 1.78
N ILE A 110 -4.22 5.85 1.74
CA ILE A 110 -4.41 4.58 1.02
C ILE A 110 -5.51 3.73 1.67
N ALA A 111 -5.49 3.59 2.99
CA ALA A 111 -6.44 2.75 3.72
C ALA A 111 -7.89 3.23 3.58
N PHE A 112 -8.15 4.53 3.78
CA PHE A 112 -9.47 5.11 3.55
C PHE A 112 -9.84 5.11 2.06
N GLY A 113 -8.85 5.30 1.19
CA GLY A 113 -9.03 5.17 -0.25
C GLY A 113 -9.59 3.79 -0.64
N LEU A 114 -8.99 2.71 -0.12
CA LEU A 114 -9.46 1.33 -0.32
C LEU A 114 -10.90 1.11 0.15
N VAL A 115 -11.29 1.72 1.28
CA VAL A 115 -12.65 1.66 1.82
C VAL A 115 -13.68 2.34 0.89
N VAL A 116 -13.30 3.48 0.32
CA VAL A 116 -14.19 4.33 -0.47
C VAL A 116 -14.30 3.86 -1.93
N LEU A 117 -13.37 3.02 -2.41
CA LEU A 117 -13.47 2.41 -3.74
C LEU A 117 -14.83 1.70 -3.94
N PRO A 118 -15.41 1.72 -5.16
CA PRO A 118 -14.86 2.29 -6.38
C PRO A 118 -15.32 3.74 -6.62
N ALA A 119 -15.75 4.48 -5.58
CA ALA A 119 -16.15 5.87 -5.75
C ALA A 119 -14.95 6.74 -6.16
N ARG A 120 -15.22 7.82 -6.91
CA ARG A 120 -14.17 8.72 -7.47
C ARG A 120 -13.22 9.24 -6.38
N TRP A 121 -13.76 9.60 -5.22
CA TRP A 121 -12.98 10.07 -4.07
C TRP A 121 -12.00 9.03 -3.53
N GLY A 122 -12.29 7.73 -3.64
CA GLY A 122 -11.37 6.67 -3.21
C GLY A 122 -10.06 6.73 -3.98
N PHE A 123 -10.11 6.90 -5.30
CA PHE A 123 -8.91 7.03 -6.14
C PHE A 123 -8.08 8.28 -5.80
N ILE A 124 -8.73 9.41 -5.49
CA ILE A 124 -8.02 10.64 -5.05
C ILE A 124 -7.27 10.39 -3.74
N LEU A 125 -7.94 9.80 -2.75
CA LEU A 125 -7.33 9.50 -1.45
C LEU A 125 -6.13 8.56 -1.59
N MET A 126 -6.24 7.53 -2.44
CA MET A 126 -5.14 6.60 -2.74
C MET A 126 -3.98 7.30 -3.45
N ALA A 127 -4.27 8.22 -4.38
CA ALA A 127 -3.24 8.99 -5.08
C ALA A 127 -2.50 9.95 -4.14
N ILE A 128 -3.22 10.70 -3.31
CA ILE A 128 -2.61 11.58 -2.30
C ILE A 128 -1.78 10.74 -1.32
N GLY A 129 -2.33 9.61 -0.85
CA GLY A 129 -1.63 8.69 0.03
C GLY A 129 -0.32 8.17 -0.59
N GLY A 130 -0.35 7.79 -1.87
CA GLY A 130 0.84 7.38 -2.60
C GLY A 130 1.87 8.49 -2.80
N VAL A 131 1.46 9.74 -3.01
CA VAL A 131 2.38 10.89 -3.08
C VAL A 131 3.08 11.10 -1.74
N LEU A 132 2.34 11.08 -0.64
CA LEU A 132 2.91 11.21 0.71
C LEU A 132 3.91 10.09 1.01
N LEU A 133 3.58 8.85 0.66
CA LEU A 133 4.48 7.71 0.82
C LEU A 133 5.68 7.76 -0.12
N THR A 134 5.55 8.37 -1.30
CA THR A 134 6.68 8.63 -2.20
C THR A 134 7.69 9.54 -1.51
N ILE A 135 7.23 10.66 -0.94
CA ILE A 135 8.09 11.59 -0.19
C ILE A 135 8.74 10.88 1.00
N TYR A 136 7.95 10.11 1.77
CA TYR A 136 8.48 9.33 2.88
C TYR A 136 9.54 8.31 2.43
N SER A 137 9.31 7.62 1.31
CA SER A 137 10.24 6.63 0.74
C SER A 137 11.61 7.25 0.41
N VAL A 138 11.64 8.51 -0.04
CA VAL A 138 12.90 9.25 -0.24
C VAL A 138 13.62 9.45 1.09
N ALA A 139 12.91 9.90 2.13
CA ALA A 139 13.50 10.18 3.43
C ALA A 139 14.14 8.95 4.08
N VAL A 140 13.55 7.76 3.89
CA VAL A 140 14.09 6.49 4.43
C VAL A 140 14.90 5.68 3.41
N SER A 141 15.25 6.27 2.26
CA SER A 141 16.04 5.62 1.19
C SER A 141 15.47 4.28 0.69
N ALA A 142 14.15 4.11 0.71
CA ALA A 142 13.47 2.87 0.33
C ALA A 142 13.08 2.86 -1.15
N ILE A 143 14.04 2.59 -2.04
CA ILE A 143 13.88 2.71 -3.51
C ILE A 143 12.72 1.87 -4.08
N VAL A 144 12.54 0.63 -3.61
CA VAL A 144 11.45 -0.23 -4.11
C VAL A 144 10.07 0.36 -3.76
N PHE A 145 9.92 0.87 -2.54
CA PHE A 145 8.69 1.57 -2.13
C PHE A 145 8.52 2.90 -2.85
N LEU A 146 9.60 3.62 -3.14
CA LEU A 146 9.55 4.84 -3.95
C LEU A 146 8.92 4.56 -5.31
N LEU A 147 9.45 3.57 -6.04
CA LEU A 147 8.96 3.19 -7.36
C LEU A 147 7.51 2.69 -7.30
N LEU A 148 7.19 1.87 -6.31
CA LEU A 148 5.83 1.36 -6.11
C LEU A 148 4.83 2.49 -5.88
N ASN A 149 5.14 3.44 -4.99
CA ASN A 149 4.24 4.52 -4.63
C ASN A 149 4.06 5.52 -5.77
N ILE A 150 5.09 5.78 -6.58
CA ILE A 150 4.98 6.58 -7.81
C ILE A 150 4.01 5.90 -8.78
N PHE A 151 4.27 4.63 -9.11
CA PHE A 151 3.43 3.87 -10.03
C PHE A 151 1.98 3.81 -9.56
N PHE A 152 1.77 3.51 -8.28
CA PHE A 152 0.45 3.43 -7.67
C PHE A 152 -0.29 4.77 -7.70
N SER A 153 0.39 5.89 -7.42
CA SER A 153 -0.21 7.22 -7.48
C SER A 153 -0.67 7.55 -8.90
N ILE A 154 0.18 7.32 -9.89
CA ILE A 154 -0.14 7.54 -11.31
C ILE A 154 -1.33 6.67 -11.73
N ALA A 155 -1.33 5.38 -11.38
CA ALA A 155 -2.42 4.47 -11.71
C ALA A 155 -3.77 4.94 -11.14
N ASN A 156 -3.78 5.45 -9.90
CA ASN A 156 -5.00 5.97 -9.27
C ASN A 156 -5.46 7.30 -9.91
N ILE A 157 -4.54 8.20 -10.27
CA ILE A 157 -4.86 9.43 -11.01
C ILE A 157 -5.49 9.10 -12.36
N VAL A 158 -4.90 8.17 -13.13
CA VAL A 158 -5.44 7.75 -14.43
C VAL A 158 -6.85 7.16 -14.28
N ASN A 159 -7.06 6.31 -13.28
CA ASN A 159 -8.38 5.73 -13.01
C ASN A 159 -9.42 6.78 -12.60
N TYR A 160 -9.02 7.78 -11.81
CA TYR A 160 -9.89 8.92 -11.48
C TYR A 160 -10.31 9.69 -12.74
N VAL A 161 -9.37 10.03 -13.62
CA VAL A 161 -9.64 10.78 -14.86
C VAL A 161 -10.55 9.97 -15.79
N ARG A 162 -10.29 8.68 -16.00
CA ARG A 162 -11.12 7.80 -16.84
C ARG A 162 -12.58 7.77 -16.35
N ARG A 163 -12.79 7.70 -15.04
CA ARG A 163 -14.14 7.71 -14.44
C ARG A 163 -14.82 9.07 -14.43
N ARG A 164 -14.11 10.16 -14.71
CA ARG A 164 -14.70 11.49 -14.89
C ARG A 164 -15.23 11.69 -16.31
N ALA A 165 -14.60 11.03 -17.29
CA ALA A 165 -14.93 11.16 -18.71
C ALA A 165 -16.09 10.26 -19.18
N GLY A 166 -16.42 9.21 -18.42
CA GLY A 166 -17.63 8.39 -18.58
C GLY A 166 -18.67 8.70 -17.51
#